data_AF-A0A8T5PU19-F1
#
_entry.id   AF-A0A8T5PU19-F1
#
_cell.length_a   1.000
_cell.length_b   1.000
_cell.length_c   1.000
_cell.angle_alpha   90.00
_cell.angle_beta   90.00
_cell.angle_gamma   90.00
#
_symmetry.space_group_name_H-M   'P 1'
#
loop_
_entity.id
_entity.type
_entity.pdbx_description
1 polymer ?
#
loop_
_entity_poly.entity_id
_entity_poly.type
_entity_poly.pdbx_seq_one_letter_code
_entity_poly.pdbx_strand_id
1 'polypeptide(L)'
;MASKNQIFGIFVLSLILIAGCKQEPEKPLEPISTEPVSENTDENQDLTFSTMSFIQLSYNPPEYSFDQPKFNNPEYDLPLEELPENYQRDLVEKFGKELSKEQLEIFLENGVIILPGDSERFEIAYQQLSETKYKNEDREGVPIFITTDSVMHLFHIEFNELLKNIELNSLIPMLDEFLTKTLQKSETQYSTLDDTNLKELARRNLAYLSVAKKLLDPDFSVPRIVREEVNLELERIGDHNGFYQSPLFSKDCPEICEKILYPSEYEEGNGDKCSQVVKINVTYQGKEWEFVDLYKEVC
;
A
#
# COMPACT_ATOMS: atom_id res chain seq x y z
N MET A 1 -69.01 -1.26 -34.03
CA MET A 1 -69.24 -1.22 -32.56
C MET A 1 -68.42 -0.06 -31.97
N ALA A 2 -68.61 0.29 -30.70
CA ALA A 2 -67.94 1.42 -30.02
C ALA A 2 -66.39 1.26 -29.99
N SER A 3 -65.53 2.30 -30.11
CA SER A 3 -65.26 3.45 -29.18
C SER A 3 -64.65 3.00 -27.85
N LYS A 4 -63.54 3.54 -27.28
CA LYS A 4 -62.72 4.79 -27.44
C LYS A 4 -61.25 4.49 -26.98
N ASN A 5 -60.22 5.35 -26.86
CA ASN A 5 -59.90 6.81 -27.00
C ASN A 5 -58.42 6.93 -27.53
N GLN A 6 -57.86 8.01 -28.11
CA GLN A 6 -57.44 9.38 -27.66
C GLN A 6 -56.34 9.41 -26.56
N ILE A 7 -55.10 9.92 -26.80
CA ILE A 7 -54.61 11.34 -26.96
C ILE A 7 -54.42 12.01 -25.58
N PHE A 8 -53.30 12.69 -25.20
CA PHE A 8 -52.04 13.15 -25.87
C PHE A 8 -50.88 13.20 -24.82
N GLY A 9 -49.65 13.75 -25.00
CA GLY A 9 -48.95 14.50 -26.06
C GLY A 9 -47.59 15.04 -25.50
N ILE A 10 -46.50 15.17 -26.28
CA ILE A 10 -45.99 16.40 -26.95
C ILE A 10 -44.55 16.78 -26.48
N PHE A 11 -43.74 17.21 -27.45
CA PHE A 11 -42.33 17.66 -27.39
C PHE A 11 -42.14 19.05 -26.72
N VAL A 12 -40.88 19.50 -26.59
CA VAL A 12 -40.34 20.85 -26.95
C VAL A 12 -39.39 21.50 -25.90
N LEU A 13 -38.30 22.09 -26.42
CA LEU A 13 -37.32 23.06 -25.86
C LEU A 13 -36.33 22.65 -24.76
N SER A 14 -35.05 22.73 -25.14
CA SER A 14 -33.97 23.22 -24.28
C SER A 14 -34.03 24.75 -24.14
N LEU A 15 -33.72 25.30 -22.97
CA LEU A 15 -33.22 26.68 -22.87
C LEU A 15 -32.22 26.81 -21.70
N ILE A 16 -30.99 27.21 -22.02
CA ILE A 16 -30.00 27.63 -21.00
C ILE A 16 -30.27 29.11 -20.71
N LEU A 17 -30.35 29.48 -19.43
CA LEU A 17 -30.11 30.86 -19.01
C LEU A 17 -29.51 30.90 -17.60
N ILE A 18 -28.51 31.76 -17.43
CA ILE A 18 -27.69 31.86 -16.22
C ILE A 18 -28.24 32.96 -15.31
N ALA A 19 -28.43 32.65 -14.03
CA ALA A 19 -28.59 33.63 -12.97
C ALA A 19 -28.06 33.02 -11.66
N GLY A 20 -26.84 33.38 -11.26
CA GLY A 20 -26.21 32.87 -10.05
C GLY A 20 -26.30 33.83 -8.87
N CYS A 21 -26.29 33.30 -7.64
CA CYS A 21 -25.83 34.00 -6.44
C CYS A 21 -25.45 33.01 -5.32
N LYS A 22 -24.41 33.38 -4.57
CA LYS A 22 -24.02 32.96 -3.21
C LYS A 22 -24.40 31.55 -2.72
N GLN A 23 -23.37 30.78 -2.37
CA GLN A 23 -23.51 29.79 -1.29
C GLN A 23 -23.83 30.49 0.05
N GLU A 24 -24.71 29.87 0.82
CA GLU A 24 -24.97 30.13 2.24
C GLU A 24 -24.65 28.80 2.97
N PRO A 25 -24.02 28.80 4.16
CA PRO A 25 -23.40 27.59 4.70
C PRO A 25 -24.42 26.52 5.09
N GLU A 26 -24.12 25.26 4.78
CA GLU A 26 -24.98 24.13 5.11
C GLU A 26 -25.10 23.90 6.62
N LYS A 27 -26.30 23.53 7.05
CA LYS A 27 -26.61 23.19 8.44
C LYS A 27 -26.23 21.72 8.71
N PRO A 28 -25.58 21.38 9.85
CA PRO A 28 -25.29 20.00 10.21
C PRO A 28 -26.54 19.11 10.27
N LEU A 29 -26.41 17.88 9.78
CA LEU A 29 -27.42 16.83 9.87
C LEU A 29 -27.41 16.17 11.25
N GLU A 30 -28.59 15.85 11.78
CA GLU A 30 -28.75 15.14 13.06
C GLU A 30 -28.61 13.62 12.86
N PRO A 31 -28.04 12.88 13.85
CA PRO A 31 -27.78 11.44 13.70
C PRO A 31 -29.07 10.60 13.79
N ILE A 32 -29.14 9.55 12.97
CA ILE A 32 -30.28 8.63 12.93
C ILE A 32 -30.24 7.68 14.13
N SER A 33 -31.31 7.69 14.93
CA SER A 33 -31.53 6.68 15.97
C SER A 33 -31.89 5.32 15.34
N THR A 34 -31.33 4.24 15.89
CA THR A 34 -31.69 2.86 15.53
C THR A 34 -32.14 2.11 16.78
N GLU A 35 -33.39 1.66 16.79
CA GLU A 35 -33.90 0.73 17.81
C GLU A 35 -33.57 -0.72 17.41
N PRO A 36 -33.13 -1.58 18.33
CA PRO A 36 -32.82 -2.97 18.02
C PRO A 36 -34.10 -3.81 17.87
N VAL A 37 -34.16 -4.61 16.81
CA VAL A 37 -35.19 -5.66 16.64
C VAL A 37 -34.89 -6.82 17.59
N SER A 38 -35.91 -7.32 18.28
CA SER A 38 -35.80 -8.48 19.17
C SER A 38 -36.10 -9.80 18.44
N GLU A 39 -35.25 -10.79 18.66
CA GLU A 39 -35.53 -12.20 18.34
C GLU A 39 -35.05 -13.09 19.49
N ASN A 40 -35.60 -14.30 19.62
CA ASN A 40 -35.64 -15.03 20.90
C ASN A 40 -34.49 -16.03 21.12
N THR A 41 -34.33 -16.42 22.40
CA THR A 41 -33.44 -17.45 22.96
C THR A 41 -33.53 -18.80 22.22
N ASP A 42 -32.47 -19.61 22.14
CA ASP A 42 -32.05 -20.43 23.30
C ASP A 42 -30.63 -21.04 23.30
N GLU A 43 -30.29 -21.63 24.45
CA GLU A 43 -29.13 -22.45 24.83
C GLU A 43 -27.71 -21.84 24.89
N ASN A 44 -27.09 -21.98 26.06
CA ASN A 44 -25.83 -21.37 26.46
C ASN A 44 -24.60 -22.21 26.06
N GLN A 45 -23.53 -21.54 25.61
CA GLN A 45 -22.18 -21.88 26.05
C GLN A 45 -21.46 -20.62 26.54
N ASP A 46 -20.90 -20.70 27.75
CA ASP A 46 -20.36 -19.56 28.51
C ASP A 46 -18.95 -19.15 28.04
N LEU A 47 -18.87 -18.69 26.79
CA LEU A 47 -17.69 -18.02 26.26
C LEU A 47 -17.63 -16.60 26.82
N THR A 48 -17.11 -16.48 28.04
CA THR A 48 -16.68 -15.21 28.64
C THR A 48 -15.52 -14.63 27.83
N PHE A 49 -15.86 -14.01 26.70
CA PHE A 49 -14.95 -13.21 25.90
C PHE A 49 -14.56 -12.00 26.73
N SER A 50 -13.50 -12.15 27.55
CA SER A 50 -12.91 -11.08 28.33
C SER A 50 -12.75 -9.89 27.40
N THR A 51 -13.48 -8.81 27.67
CA THR A 51 -13.49 -7.64 26.81
C THR A 51 -12.07 -7.14 26.69
N MET A 52 -11.45 -7.37 25.52
CA MET A 52 -10.15 -6.79 25.24
C MET A 52 -10.36 -5.28 25.37
N SER A 53 -9.74 -4.71 26.40
CA SER A 53 -9.62 -3.27 26.51
C SER A 53 -9.00 -2.81 25.20
N PHE A 54 -9.77 -2.08 24.39
CA PHE A 54 -9.25 -1.42 23.21
C PHE A 54 -8.01 -0.66 23.65
N ILE A 55 -6.89 -0.89 22.96
CA ILE A 55 -5.64 -0.21 23.29
C ILE A 55 -5.87 1.27 23.06
N GLN A 56 -6.24 1.99 24.11
CA GLN A 56 -6.24 3.44 24.10
C GLN A 56 -4.78 3.85 23.97
N LEU A 57 -4.39 4.23 22.76
CA LEU A 57 -3.24 5.11 22.59
C LEU A 57 -3.57 6.38 23.36
N SER A 58 -3.12 6.47 24.60
CA SER A 58 -3.32 7.60 25.52
C SER A 58 -2.45 8.80 25.12
N TYR A 59 -2.20 8.95 23.83
CA TYR A 59 -1.40 10.02 23.24
C TYR A 59 -2.30 11.25 23.04
N ASN A 60 -2.49 11.99 24.12
CA ASN A 60 -2.80 13.41 23.99
C ASN A 60 -1.52 14.09 23.48
N PRO A 61 -1.50 14.63 22.25
CA PRO A 61 -0.36 15.44 21.81
C PRO A 61 -0.20 16.65 22.74
N PRO A 62 1.03 17.12 23.01
CA PRO A 62 1.23 18.34 23.76
C PRO A 62 0.60 19.54 23.03
N GLU A 63 0.05 20.50 23.77
CA GLU A 63 -0.42 21.76 23.19
C GLU A 63 0.76 22.54 22.59
N TYR A 64 0.89 22.47 21.26
CA TYR A 64 1.96 23.14 20.53
C TYR A 64 1.54 24.58 20.19
N SER A 65 2.12 25.54 20.89
CA SER A 65 2.01 26.96 20.56
C SER A 65 3.23 27.39 19.75
N PHE A 66 2.99 28.03 18.59
CA PHE A 66 4.02 28.51 17.68
C PHE A 66 3.72 29.93 17.23
N ASP A 67 4.42 30.89 17.84
CA ASP A 67 4.47 32.26 17.35
C ASP A 67 5.33 32.30 16.09
N GLN A 68 4.71 32.56 14.93
CA GLN A 68 5.46 32.73 13.67
C GLN A 68 6.45 33.89 13.79
N PRO A 69 7.76 33.66 13.62
CA PRO A 69 8.76 34.73 13.66
C PRO A 69 8.57 35.67 12.47
N LYS A 70 8.43 36.97 12.75
CA LYS A 70 8.36 38.00 11.72
C LYS A 70 9.76 38.36 11.24
N PHE A 71 10.14 37.88 10.07
CA PHE A 71 11.36 38.29 9.39
C PHE A 71 11.10 39.60 8.63
N ASN A 72 11.95 40.62 8.85
CA ASN A 72 11.89 41.90 8.13
C ASN A 72 12.73 41.85 6.84
N ASN A 73 12.75 40.71 6.17
CA ASN A 73 13.42 40.55 4.87
C ASN A 73 12.49 41.10 3.77
N PRO A 74 13.00 41.77 2.74
CA PRO A 74 12.19 42.06 1.56
C PRO A 74 11.77 40.74 0.90
N GLU A 75 10.51 40.66 0.51
CA GLU A 75 10.02 39.65 -0.43
C GLU A 75 10.59 39.97 -1.82
N TYR A 76 10.99 38.95 -2.58
CA TYR A 76 11.61 39.11 -3.89
C TYR A 76 10.67 38.66 -5.01
N ASP A 77 10.63 39.42 -6.09
CA ASP A 77 9.90 39.06 -7.31
C ASP A 77 10.68 38.00 -8.11
N LEU A 78 9.97 37.29 -9.00
CA LEU A 78 10.55 36.38 -10.00
C LEU A 78 10.22 36.87 -11.42
N PRO A 79 11.14 36.71 -12.39
CA PRO A 79 12.49 36.14 -12.27
C PRO A 79 13.46 37.08 -11.55
N LEU A 80 14.53 36.53 -10.97
CA LEU A 80 15.58 37.28 -10.29
C LEU A 80 16.40 38.13 -11.28
N GLU A 81 16.62 39.41 -10.97
CA GLU A 81 17.48 40.30 -11.78
C GLU A 81 18.99 39.97 -11.64
N GLU A 82 19.41 39.45 -10.49
CA GLU A 82 20.80 39.08 -10.19
C GLU A 82 20.88 37.81 -9.31
N LEU A 83 22.07 37.18 -9.27
CA LEU A 83 22.31 36.00 -8.44
C LEU A 83 22.41 36.39 -6.96
N PRO A 84 21.72 35.69 -6.04
CA PRO A 84 21.71 36.04 -4.62
C PRO A 84 23.05 35.69 -3.95
N GLU A 85 23.45 36.46 -2.93
CA GLU A 85 24.75 36.35 -2.24
C GLU A 85 25.10 34.92 -1.77
N ASN A 86 24.09 34.16 -1.33
CA ASN A 86 24.26 32.79 -0.85
C ASN A 86 24.65 31.80 -1.96
N TYR A 87 24.45 32.12 -3.25
CA TYR A 87 24.98 31.30 -4.35
C TYR A 87 26.51 31.21 -4.27
N GLN A 88 27.18 32.37 -4.24
CA GLN A 88 28.63 32.45 -4.20
C GLN A 88 29.16 31.89 -2.87
N ARG A 89 28.62 32.37 -1.74
CA ARG A 89 29.10 32.00 -0.41
C ARG A 89 28.84 30.52 -0.08
N ASP A 90 27.61 30.05 -0.23
CA ASP A 90 27.23 28.74 0.29
C ASP A 90 27.42 27.63 -0.77
N LEU A 91 26.98 27.85 -2.02
CA LEU A 91 27.02 26.81 -3.05
C LEU A 91 28.41 26.70 -3.72
N VAL A 92 29.01 27.82 -4.12
CA VAL A 92 30.34 27.81 -4.78
C VAL A 92 31.46 27.64 -3.75
N GLU A 93 31.59 28.55 -2.78
CA GLU A 93 32.75 28.56 -1.86
C GLU A 93 32.69 27.45 -0.80
N LYS A 94 31.56 27.31 -0.08
CA LYS A 94 31.46 26.34 1.04
C LYS A 94 31.11 24.91 0.61
N PHE A 95 30.37 24.71 -0.48
CA PHE A 95 30.01 23.37 -1.00
C PHE A 95 30.85 22.92 -2.21
N GLY A 96 31.54 23.84 -2.91
CA GLY A 96 32.40 23.50 -4.04
C GLY A 96 31.66 23.22 -5.35
N LYS A 97 30.46 23.81 -5.54
CA LYS A 97 29.57 23.52 -6.67
C LYS A 97 29.25 24.78 -7.48
N GLU A 98 30.00 24.98 -8.57
CA GLU A 98 29.57 25.88 -9.65
C GLU A 98 28.41 25.25 -10.46
N LEU A 99 27.49 26.10 -10.93
CA LEU A 99 26.35 25.70 -11.77
C LEU A 99 26.65 25.87 -13.26
N SER A 100 26.03 25.03 -14.11
CA SER A 100 26.03 25.25 -15.57
C SER A 100 25.23 26.51 -15.94
N LYS A 101 25.38 26.99 -17.19
CA LYS A 101 24.59 28.13 -17.67
C LYS A 101 23.08 27.85 -17.64
N GLU A 102 22.69 26.67 -18.11
CA GLU A 102 21.30 26.19 -18.10
C GLU A 102 20.75 26.12 -16.65
N GLN A 103 21.59 25.72 -15.70
CA GLN A 103 21.25 25.70 -14.27
C GLN A 103 21.11 27.10 -13.68
N LEU A 104 21.98 28.04 -14.05
CA LEU A 104 21.86 29.45 -13.65
C LEU A 104 20.61 30.11 -14.23
N GLU A 105 20.27 29.81 -15.49
CA GLU A 105 19.03 30.28 -16.14
C GLU A 105 17.78 29.73 -15.41
N ILE A 106 17.75 28.44 -15.07
CA ILE A 106 16.68 27.84 -14.24
C ILE A 106 16.60 28.51 -12.85
N PHE A 107 17.75 28.74 -12.20
CA PHE A 107 17.80 29.31 -10.85
C PHE A 107 17.35 30.77 -10.80
N LEU A 108 17.69 31.59 -11.81
CA LEU A 108 17.21 32.96 -11.93
C LEU A 108 15.69 33.00 -12.20
N GLU A 109 15.18 32.15 -13.09
CA GLU A 109 13.75 32.11 -13.43
C GLU A 109 12.87 31.69 -12.23
N ASN A 110 13.31 30.71 -11.43
CA ASN A 110 12.50 30.07 -10.39
C ASN A 110 12.86 30.48 -8.95
N GLY A 111 14.00 31.15 -8.74
CA GLY A 111 14.56 31.45 -7.41
C GLY A 111 15.03 30.21 -6.61
N VAL A 112 14.88 29.01 -7.17
CA VAL A 112 15.20 27.71 -6.57
C VAL A 112 15.76 26.80 -7.67
N ILE A 113 16.70 25.93 -7.31
CA ILE A 113 17.24 24.89 -8.20
C ILE A 113 17.31 23.55 -7.49
N ILE A 114 16.94 22.49 -8.21
CA ILE A 114 17.13 21.10 -7.78
C ILE A 114 18.37 20.55 -8.48
N LEU A 115 19.28 19.96 -7.70
CA LEU A 115 20.49 19.30 -8.20
C LEU A 115 20.42 17.79 -7.92
N PRO A 116 20.91 16.93 -8.84
CA PRO A 116 21.08 15.51 -8.53
C PRO A 116 22.13 15.37 -7.42
N GLY A 117 21.80 14.58 -6.39
CA GLY A 117 22.72 14.20 -5.33
C GLY A 117 23.40 12.86 -5.61
N ASP A 118 24.61 12.68 -5.09
CA ASP A 118 25.41 11.46 -5.29
C ASP A 118 25.03 10.31 -4.33
N SER A 119 23.85 10.38 -3.69
CA SER A 119 23.39 9.43 -2.65
C SER A 119 21.87 9.33 -2.60
N GLU A 120 21.35 8.10 -2.54
CA GLU A 120 19.94 7.77 -2.27
C GLU A 120 19.57 7.87 -0.77
N ARG A 121 20.58 8.07 0.10
CA ARG A 121 20.45 8.11 1.56
C ARG A 121 20.55 9.54 2.09
N PHE A 122 19.50 10.00 2.78
CA PHE A 122 19.37 11.35 3.34
C PHE A 122 20.49 11.69 4.32
N GLU A 123 20.85 10.76 5.20
CA GLU A 123 21.87 10.96 6.23
C GLU A 123 23.26 11.18 5.63
N ILE A 124 23.56 10.61 4.46
CA ILE A 124 24.81 10.86 3.72
C ILE A 124 24.79 12.26 3.11
N ALA A 125 23.67 12.70 2.52
CA ALA A 125 23.53 14.06 2.00
C ALA A 125 23.65 15.12 3.12
N TYR A 126 22.96 14.90 4.25
CA TYR A 126 23.08 15.76 5.42
C TYR A 126 24.48 15.73 6.04
N GLN A 127 25.18 14.59 6.03
CA GLN A 127 26.58 14.50 6.44
C GLN A 127 27.50 15.32 5.51
N GLN A 128 27.37 15.17 4.19
CA GLN A 128 28.16 15.93 3.20
C GLN A 128 27.99 17.45 3.38
N LEU A 129 26.75 17.92 3.57
CA LEU A 129 26.44 19.31 3.89
C LEU A 129 27.06 19.73 5.24
N SER A 130 26.94 18.91 6.28
CA SER A 130 27.49 19.20 7.62
C SER A 130 29.02 19.15 7.69
N GLU A 131 29.69 18.45 6.77
CA GLU A 131 31.16 18.37 6.68
C GLU A 131 31.80 19.59 6.03
N THR A 132 31.04 20.44 5.32
CA THR A 132 31.55 21.70 4.74
C THR A 132 32.24 22.57 5.81
N LYS A 133 31.70 22.64 7.02
CA LYS A 133 32.26 23.37 8.18
C LYS A 133 33.67 22.94 8.61
N TYR A 134 34.15 21.76 8.18
CA TYR A 134 35.50 21.29 8.46
C TYR A 134 36.50 21.62 7.32
N LYS A 135 35.98 22.07 6.18
CA LYS A 135 36.73 22.46 4.97
C LYS A 135 36.93 23.99 4.91
N ASN A 136 36.05 24.75 5.54
CA ASN A 136 36.00 26.21 5.51
C ASN A 136 36.81 26.86 6.65
N GLU A 137 37.45 28.00 6.39
CA GLU A 137 38.31 28.69 7.37
C GLU A 137 37.53 29.32 8.54
N ASP A 138 36.32 29.80 8.28
CA ASP A 138 35.37 30.36 9.27
C ASP A 138 34.80 29.28 10.22
N ARG A 139 34.92 28.01 9.84
CA ARG A 139 34.27 26.83 10.47
C ARG A 139 32.75 26.86 10.45
N GLU A 140 32.16 27.64 9.55
CA GLU A 140 30.74 27.62 9.28
C GLU A 140 30.45 26.74 8.06
N GLY A 141 29.47 25.85 8.18
CA GLY A 141 29.02 25.06 7.04
C GLY A 141 28.10 25.86 6.13
N VAL A 142 27.62 25.21 5.08
CA VAL A 142 26.41 25.67 4.39
C VAL A 142 25.20 25.60 5.34
N PRO A 143 24.23 26.52 5.22
CA PRO A 143 22.96 26.41 5.93
C PRO A 143 22.23 25.10 5.56
N ILE A 144 21.80 24.34 6.57
CA ILE A 144 21.11 23.06 6.37
C ILE A 144 19.62 23.22 6.67
N PHE A 145 18.78 22.97 5.67
CA PHE A 145 17.33 22.87 5.84
C PHE A 145 16.91 21.42 6.08
N ILE A 146 16.28 21.14 7.22
CA ILE A 146 15.82 19.81 7.60
C ILE A 146 14.33 19.70 7.25
N THR A 147 13.99 18.85 6.27
CA THR A 147 12.59 18.62 5.87
C THR A 147 11.93 17.56 6.75
N THR A 148 10.59 17.53 6.74
CA THR A 148 9.78 16.46 7.34
C THR A 148 10.16 15.07 6.83
N ASP A 149 10.60 14.99 5.58
CA ASP A 149 10.90 13.74 4.87
C ASP A 149 12.09 13.02 5.49
N SER A 150 13.04 13.77 6.07
CA SER A 150 14.15 13.20 6.85
C SER A 150 13.67 12.45 8.10
N VAL A 151 12.67 12.98 8.79
CA VAL A 151 12.04 12.38 9.98
C VAL A 151 11.15 11.20 9.57
N MET A 152 10.40 11.34 8.48
CA MET A 152 9.58 10.28 7.91
C MET A 152 10.42 9.10 7.42
N HIS A 153 11.56 9.35 6.78
CA HIS A 153 12.52 8.31 6.36
C HIS A 153 13.09 7.53 7.55
N LEU A 154 13.51 8.24 8.61
CA LEU A 154 13.95 7.60 9.87
C LEU A 154 12.82 6.77 10.50
N PHE A 155 11.59 7.29 10.53
CA PHE A 155 10.43 6.55 11.01
C PHE A 155 10.17 5.25 10.21
N HIS A 156 10.33 5.27 8.89
CA HIS A 156 10.23 4.06 8.06
C HIS A 156 11.34 3.04 8.36
N ILE A 157 12.58 3.48 8.62
CA ILE A 157 13.69 2.59 9.01
C ILE A 157 13.40 1.92 10.36
N GLU A 158 13.05 2.71 11.38
CA GLU A 158 12.74 2.20 12.73
C GLU A 158 11.52 1.26 12.70
N PHE A 159 10.46 1.60 11.95
CA PHE A 159 9.29 0.75 11.81
C PHE A 159 9.61 -0.59 11.13
N ASN A 160 10.45 -0.60 10.10
CA ASN A 160 10.88 -1.82 9.42
C ASN A 160 11.75 -2.71 10.32
N GLU A 161 12.67 -2.14 11.11
CA GLU A 161 13.44 -2.90 12.09
C GLU A 161 12.56 -3.41 13.24
N LEU A 162 11.56 -2.66 13.69
CA LEU A 162 10.57 -3.15 14.67
C LEU A 162 9.77 -4.35 14.12
N LEU A 163 9.25 -4.26 12.89
CA LEU A 163 8.54 -5.38 12.25
C LEU A 163 9.44 -6.61 12.12
N LYS A 164 10.64 -6.46 11.55
CA LYS A 164 11.65 -7.53 11.41
C LYS A 164 12.01 -8.18 12.75
N ASN A 165 12.14 -7.41 13.83
CA ASN A 165 12.38 -7.96 15.16
C ASN A 165 11.16 -8.71 15.71
N ILE A 166 9.93 -8.26 15.43
CA ILE A 166 8.70 -8.98 15.78
C ILE A 166 8.55 -10.27 14.96
N GLU A 167 8.89 -10.24 13.67
CA GLU A 167 8.90 -11.40 12.79
C GLU A 167 9.86 -12.49 13.28
N LEU A 168 11.14 -12.14 13.47
CA LEU A 168 12.19 -13.08 13.86
C LEU A 168 11.98 -13.67 15.26
N ASN A 169 11.59 -12.86 16.24
CA ASN A 169 11.51 -13.29 17.65
C ASN A 169 10.13 -13.84 18.04
N SER A 170 9.07 -13.52 17.30
CA SER A 170 7.68 -13.87 17.67
C SER A 170 6.91 -14.56 16.55
N LEU A 171 6.78 -13.93 15.37
CA LEU A 171 5.85 -14.45 14.34
C LEU A 171 6.37 -15.75 13.68
N ILE A 172 7.66 -15.84 13.37
CA ILE A 172 8.28 -17.04 12.80
C ILE A 172 8.17 -18.23 13.78
N PRO A 173 8.55 -18.12 15.07
CA PRO A 173 8.33 -19.19 16.05
C PRO A 173 6.86 -19.61 16.21
N MET A 174 5.91 -18.66 16.26
CA MET A 174 4.48 -18.98 16.36
C MET A 174 3.94 -19.66 15.10
N LEU A 175 4.38 -19.23 13.92
CA LEU A 175 4.02 -19.86 12.64
C LEU A 175 4.60 -21.27 12.54
N ASP A 176 5.84 -21.49 13.00
CA ASP A 176 6.47 -22.81 12.97
C ASP A 176 5.77 -23.80 13.91
N GLU A 177 5.42 -23.38 15.13
CA GLU A 177 4.62 -24.22 16.02
C GLU A 177 3.24 -24.49 15.40
N PHE A 178 2.53 -23.46 14.91
CA PHE A 178 1.23 -23.61 14.26
C PHE A 178 1.25 -24.63 13.11
N LEU A 179 2.19 -24.48 12.16
CA LEU A 179 2.35 -25.40 11.03
C LEU A 179 2.69 -26.81 11.52
N THR A 180 3.61 -26.95 12.47
CA THR A 180 4.02 -28.25 13.02
C THR A 180 2.87 -28.99 13.71
N LYS A 181 2.08 -28.31 14.56
CA LYS A 181 0.89 -28.95 15.20
C LYS A 181 -0.19 -29.29 14.18
N THR A 182 -0.43 -28.41 13.21
CA THR A 182 -1.52 -28.59 12.23
C THR A 182 -1.19 -29.70 11.23
N LEU A 183 0.09 -29.83 10.82
CA LEU A 183 0.60 -30.98 10.06
C LEU A 183 0.40 -32.29 10.82
N GLN A 184 0.84 -32.38 12.08
CA GLN A 184 0.62 -33.57 12.93
C GLN A 184 -0.86 -33.92 13.07
N LYS A 185 -1.74 -32.91 13.20
CA LYS A 185 -3.19 -33.12 13.28
C LYS A 185 -3.79 -33.64 11.96
N SER A 186 -3.35 -33.10 10.82
CA SER A 186 -3.78 -33.53 9.49
C SER A 186 -3.24 -34.91 9.13
N GLU A 187 -2.03 -35.28 9.56
CA GLU A 187 -1.47 -36.64 9.41
C GLU A 187 -2.26 -37.64 10.26
N THR A 188 -2.58 -37.28 11.50
CA THR A 188 -3.48 -38.07 12.35
C THR A 188 -4.82 -38.29 11.65
N GLN A 189 -5.49 -37.22 11.20
CA GLN A 189 -6.76 -37.30 10.48
C GLN A 189 -6.67 -38.18 9.22
N TYR A 190 -5.65 -37.98 8.39
CA TYR A 190 -5.43 -38.83 7.21
C TYR A 190 -5.30 -40.31 7.59
N SER A 191 -4.59 -40.63 8.67
CA SER A 191 -4.41 -42.01 9.12
C SER A 191 -5.68 -42.63 9.72
N THR A 192 -6.48 -41.87 10.48
CA THR A 192 -7.62 -42.39 11.27
C THR A 192 -8.98 -42.29 10.59
N LEU A 193 -9.12 -41.54 9.50
CA LEU A 193 -10.41 -41.39 8.80
C LEU A 193 -10.65 -42.56 7.83
N ASP A 194 -11.79 -43.23 7.99
CA ASP A 194 -12.27 -44.30 7.10
C ASP A 194 -12.99 -43.76 5.85
N ASP A 195 -13.59 -42.56 5.93
CA ASP A 195 -14.25 -41.92 4.78
C ASP A 195 -13.25 -41.40 3.76
N THR A 196 -13.34 -41.89 2.52
CA THR A 196 -12.42 -41.57 1.41
C THR A 196 -12.36 -40.08 1.09
N ASN A 197 -13.48 -39.35 1.18
CA ASN A 197 -13.53 -37.94 0.82
C ASN A 197 -12.87 -37.08 1.91
N LEU A 198 -13.22 -37.33 3.18
CA LEU A 198 -12.58 -36.67 4.32
C LEU A 198 -11.08 -36.98 4.39
N LYS A 199 -10.68 -38.19 3.97
CA LYS A 199 -9.28 -38.61 3.86
C LYS A 199 -8.51 -37.85 2.75
N GLU A 200 -9.10 -37.61 1.58
CA GLU A 200 -8.49 -36.77 0.55
C GLU A 200 -8.41 -35.29 0.97
N LEU A 201 -9.41 -34.77 1.68
CA LEU A 201 -9.34 -33.42 2.25
C LEU A 201 -8.20 -33.29 3.28
N ALA A 202 -8.02 -34.29 4.16
CA ALA A 202 -6.88 -34.34 5.07
C ALA A 202 -5.53 -34.44 4.31
N ARG A 203 -5.49 -35.14 3.18
CA ARG A 203 -4.30 -35.21 2.30
C ARG A 203 -3.97 -33.87 1.65
N ARG A 204 -4.97 -33.12 1.18
CA ARG A 204 -4.78 -31.77 0.62
C ARG A 204 -4.32 -30.77 1.67
N ASN A 205 -4.86 -30.84 2.90
CA ASN A 205 -4.37 -30.05 4.02
C ASN A 205 -2.89 -30.33 4.34
N LEU A 206 -2.50 -31.61 4.39
CA LEU A 206 -1.09 -32.00 4.53
C LEU A 206 -0.20 -31.39 3.45
N ALA A 207 -0.65 -31.40 2.20
CA ALA A 207 0.11 -30.87 1.07
C ALA A 207 0.30 -29.34 1.19
N TYR A 208 -0.78 -28.60 1.35
CA TYR A 208 -0.75 -27.14 1.48
C TYR A 208 0.13 -26.66 2.65
N LEU A 209 -0.05 -27.28 3.82
CA LEU A 209 0.77 -26.97 5.01
C LEU A 209 2.23 -27.41 4.83
N SER A 210 2.51 -28.44 4.02
CA SER A 210 3.88 -28.86 3.71
C SER A 210 4.60 -27.89 2.79
N VAL A 211 3.92 -27.21 1.85
CA VAL A 211 4.51 -26.11 1.07
C VAL A 211 4.93 -24.99 2.02
N ALA A 212 4.01 -24.52 2.86
CA ALA A 212 4.28 -23.44 3.82
C ALA A 212 5.43 -23.78 4.79
N LYS A 213 5.40 -24.99 5.40
CA LYS A 213 6.47 -25.44 6.30
C LYS A 213 7.80 -25.63 5.57
N LYS A 214 7.82 -26.05 4.30
CA LYS A 214 9.06 -26.21 3.53
C LYS A 214 9.69 -24.88 3.07
N LEU A 215 8.88 -23.84 2.91
CA LEU A 215 9.37 -22.47 2.68
C LEU A 215 9.92 -21.83 3.97
N LEU A 216 9.30 -22.13 5.12
CA LEU A 216 9.76 -21.64 6.43
C LEU A 216 11.01 -22.39 6.95
N ASP A 217 11.07 -23.69 6.71
CA ASP A 217 12.10 -24.62 7.17
C ASP A 217 12.65 -25.43 5.97
N PRO A 218 13.79 -25.01 5.38
CA PRO A 218 14.41 -25.69 4.26
C PRO A 218 14.89 -27.12 4.56
N ASP A 219 15.02 -27.54 5.82
CA ASP A 219 15.39 -28.91 6.20
C ASP A 219 14.15 -29.83 6.39
N PHE A 220 12.93 -29.26 6.45
CA PHE A 220 11.68 -30.01 6.63
C PHE A 220 11.51 -31.15 5.60
N SER A 221 11.15 -32.35 6.09
CA SER A 221 10.96 -33.54 5.25
C SER A 221 9.49 -33.68 4.83
N VAL A 222 9.18 -33.29 3.59
CA VAL A 222 7.82 -33.36 3.04
C VAL A 222 7.29 -34.81 3.06
N PRO A 223 6.10 -35.08 3.64
CA PRO A 223 5.52 -36.42 3.72
C PRO A 223 5.37 -37.07 2.35
N ARG A 224 5.72 -38.36 2.25
CA ARG A 224 5.84 -39.07 0.95
C ARG A 224 4.55 -39.02 0.11
N ILE A 225 3.39 -38.98 0.75
CA ILE A 225 2.06 -39.00 0.12
C ILE A 225 1.65 -37.70 -0.60
N VAL A 226 2.33 -36.57 -0.32
CA VAL A 226 2.05 -35.26 -0.95
C VAL A 226 3.26 -34.69 -1.71
N ARG A 227 4.39 -35.40 -1.70
CA ARG A 227 5.69 -34.88 -2.14
C ARG A 227 5.73 -34.43 -3.60
N GLU A 228 5.04 -35.13 -4.50
CA GLU A 228 5.07 -34.80 -5.93
C GLU A 228 4.35 -33.48 -6.20
N GLU A 229 3.16 -33.29 -5.62
CA GLU A 229 2.39 -32.05 -5.73
C GLU A 229 3.09 -30.88 -5.02
N VAL A 230 3.61 -31.11 -3.80
CA VAL A 230 4.33 -30.09 -3.01
C VAL A 230 5.61 -29.63 -3.71
N ASN A 231 6.39 -30.55 -4.29
CA ASN A 231 7.60 -30.19 -5.03
C ASN A 231 7.27 -29.35 -6.28
N LEU A 232 6.17 -29.66 -6.99
CA LEU A 232 5.75 -28.90 -8.17
C LEU A 232 5.33 -27.47 -7.83
N GLU A 233 4.64 -27.25 -6.70
CA GLU A 233 4.33 -25.88 -6.24
C GLU A 233 5.59 -25.13 -5.78
N LEU A 234 6.54 -25.80 -5.11
CA LEU A 234 7.82 -25.19 -4.72
C LEU A 234 8.69 -24.82 -5.93
N GLU A 235 8.69 -25.63 -6.99
CA GLU A 235 9.33 -25.36 -8.27
C GLU A 235 8.73 -24.09 -8.90
N ARG A 236 7.41 -24.02 -9.05
CA ARG A 236 6.69 -22.84 -9.59
C ARG A 236 6.91 -21.56 -8.77
N ILE A 237 6.95 -21.68 -7.44
CA ILE A 237 7.24 -20.56 -6.54
C ILE A 237 8.68 -20.07 -6.74
N GLY A 238 9.66 -20.99 -6.90
CA GLY A 238 11.04 -20.63 -7.21
C GLY A 238 11.21 -20.01 -8.61
N ASP A 239 10.43 -20.47 -9.58
CA ASP A 239 10.43 -20.00 -10.97
C ASP A 239 9.85 -18.59 -11.16
N HIS A 240 8.91 -18.17 -10.29
CA HIS A 240 8.21 -16.88 -10.37
C HIS A 240 7.49 -16.57 -11.70
N ASN A 241 7.26 -17.58 -12.55
CA ASN A 241 6.78 -17.45 -13.93
C ASN A 241 5.26 -17.17 -14.10
N GLY A 242 4.59 -16.63 -13.07
CA GLY A 242 3.18 -16.24 -13.10
C GLY A 242 2.21 -17.27 -12.52
N PHE A 243 0.94 -17.21 -12.94
CA PHE A 243 -0.16 -18.03 -12.39
C PHE A 243 -0.28 -19.38 -13.10
N TYR A 244 -0.50 -20.45 -12.33
CA TYR A 244 -0.63 -21.82 -12.82
C TYR A 244 -1.75 -22.59 -12.13
N GLN A 245 -2.41 -23.49 -12.86
CA GLN A 245 -3.35 -24.46 -12.27
C GLN A 245 -2.65 -25.28 -11.17
N SER A 246 -3.05 -25.08 -9.92
CA SER A 246 -2.47 -25.74 -8.74
C SER A 246 -2.79 -27.24 -8.71
N PRO A 247 -1.81 -28.16 -8.62
CA PRO A 247 -2.06 -29.58 -8.34
C PRO A 247 -2.84 -29.80 -7.04
N LEU A 248 -2.73 -28.88 -6.06
CA LEU A 248 -3.40 -28.98 -4.76
C LEU A 248 -4.88 -28.60 -4.80
N PHE A 249 -5.26 -27.68 -5.69
CA PHE A 249 -6.60 -27.10 -5.72
C PHE A 249 -7.38 -27.41 -7.01
N SER A 250 -6.76 -27.39 -8.19
CA SER A 250 -7.46 -27.56 -9.47
C SER A 250 -8.01 -28.98 -9.73
N LYS A 251 -7.41 -30.02 -9.13
CA LYS A 251 -7.67 -31.44 -9.48
C LYS A 251 -9.14 -31.90 -9.43
N ASP A 252 -9.94 -31.37 -8.50
CA ASP A 252 -11.39 -31.69 -8.38
C ASP A 252 -12.25 -30.41 -8.58
N CYS A 253 -11.70 -29.42 -9.29
CA CYS A 253 -12.29 -28.11 -9.47
C CYS A 253 -13.40 -28.16 -10.53
N PRO A 254 -14.63 -27.69 -10.26
CA PRO A 254 -15.66 -27.58 -11.29
C PRO A 254 -15.25 -26.59 -12.39
N GLU A 255 -15.67 -26.84 -13.64
CA GLU A 255 -15.36 -26.02 -14.83
C GLU A 255 -15.65 -24.50 -14.63
N ILE A 256 -16.65 -24.16 -13.81
CA ILE A 256 -16.98 -22.77 -13.47
C ILE A 256 -15.95 -22.14 -12.51
N CYS A 257 -15.35 -22.92 -11.62
CA CYS A 257 -14.31 -22.48 -10.71
C CYS A 257 -12.95 -22.41 -11.41
N GLU A 258 -12.66 -23.33 -12.33
CA GLU A 258 -11.47 -23.23 -13.19
C GLU A 258 -11.47 -21.92 -13.99
N LYS A 259 -12.58 -21.55 -14.64
CA LYS A 259 -12.69 -20.30 -15.42
C LYS A 259 -12.63 -19.02 -14.57
N ILE A 260 -12.84 -19.10 -13.25
CA ILE A 260 -12.74 -17.97 -12.32
C ILE A 260 -11.32 -17.83 -11.77
N LEU A 261 -10.66 -18.95 -11.44
CA LEU A 261 -9.31 -18.96 -10.87
C LEU A 261 -8.22 -18.90 -11.94
N TYR A 262 -8.51 -19.44 -13.13
CA TYR A 262 -7.64 -19.52 -14.30
C TYR A 262 -8.43 -19.19 -15.59
N PRO A 263 -8.85 -17.92 -15.78
CA PRO A 263 -9.36 -17.45 -17.07
C PRO A 263 -8.45 -17.85 -18.24
N SER A 264 -9.05 -18.14 -19.41
CA SER A 264 -8.31 -18.62 -20.60
C SER A 264 -7.27 -17.62 -21.15
N GLU A 265 -7.32 -16.37 -20.71
CA GLU A 265 -6.32 -15.33 -21.02
C GLU A 265 -4.94 -15.65 -20.39
N TYR A 266 -4.88 -16.51 -19.37
CA TYR A 266 -3.63 -16.98 -18.76
C TYR A 266 -3.01 -18.23 -19.44
N GLU A 267 -3.64 -18.82 -20.47
CA GLU A 267 -3.20 -20.10 -21.05
C GLU A 267 -2.06 -19.99 -22.09
N GLU A 268 -1.78 -18.81 -22.67
CA GLU A 268 -0.81 -18.63 -23.78
C GLU A 268 0.69 -18.70 -23.39
N GLY A 269 1.05 -19.36 -22.29
CA GLY A 269 2.44 -19.70 -21.93
C GLY A 269 3.35 -18.53 -21.51
N ASN A 270 3.00 -17.29 -21.87
CA ASN A 270 3.39 -16.10 -21.12
C ASN A 270 2.51 -16.01 -19.87
N GLY A 271 2.90 -16.72 -18.80
CA GLY A 271 2.29 -16.48 -17.49
C GLY A 271 2.44 -15.01 -17.14
N ASP A 272 1.30 -14.33 -16.88
CA ASP A 272 1.30 -12.89 -16.75
C ASP A 272 2.15 -12.51 -15.52
N LYS A 273 3.26 -11.79 -15.78
CA LYS A 273 4.28 -11.47 -14.76
C LYS A 273 3.60 -10.73 -13.62
N CYS A 274 3.96 -11.04 -12.36
CA CYS A 274 3.34 -10.46 -11.16
C CYS A 274 3.11 -8.94 -11.27
N SER A 275 1.92 -8.58 -11.73
CA SER A 275 1.57 -7.21 -12.13
C SER A 275 0.75 -6.59 -11.02
N GLN A 276 1.42 -5.86 -10.14
CA GLN A 276 0.73 -4.96 -9.20
C GLN A 276 -0.03 -3.83 -9.94
N VAL A 277 0.23 -3.64 -11.25
CA VAL A 277 -0.69 -2.92 -12.13
C VAL A 277 -1.93 -3.77 -12.37
N VAL A 278 -2.94 -3.57 -11.54
CA VAL A 278 -4.28 -4.14 -11.74
C VAL A 278 -4.93 -3.39 -12.91
N LYS A 279 -4.88 -3.96 -14.12
CA LYS A 279 -5.47 -3.40 -15.34
C LYS A 279 -7.00 -3.52 -15.39
N ILE A 280 -7.67 -3.10 -14.32
CA ILE A 280 -9.13 -2.97 -14.30
C ILE A 280 -9.52 -1.60 -14.83
N ASN A 281 -10.52 -1.58 -15.72
CA ASN A 281 -11.24 -0.36 -16.03
C ASN A 281 -12.18 -0.04 -14.87
N VAL A 282 -12.20 1.22 -14.43
CA VAL A 282 -13.07 1.70 -13.35
C VAL A 282 -13.99 2.79 -13.90
N THR A 283 -15.29 2.69 -13.63
CA THR A 283 -16.24 3.74 -14.02
C THR A 283 -16.26 4.87 -12.98
N TYR A 284 -15.82 6.06 -13.36
CA TYR A 284 -15.85 7.27 -12.52
C TYR A 284 -16.47 8.44 -13.30
N GLN A 285 -17.41 9.14 -12.68
CA GLN A 285 -18.25 10.19 -13.28
C GLN A 285 -18.93 9.80 -14.62
N GLY A 286 -19.27 8.52 -14.79
CA GLY A 286 -19.93 7.99 -16.00
C GLY A 286 -19.01 7.74 -17.20
N LYS A 287 -17.69 7.86 -17.01
CA LYS A 287 -16.64 7.48 -17.98
C LYS A 287 -15.85 6.28 -17.44
N GLU A 288 -15.40 5.39 -18.31
CA GLU A 288 -14.41 4.36 -17.94
C GLU A 288 -12.98 4.90 -18.03
N TRP A 289 -12.13 4.46 -17.11
CA TRP A 289 -10.73 4.84 -17.00
C TRP A 289 -9.89 3.59 -16.73
N GLU A 290 -8.71 3.46 -17.35
CA GLU A 290 -7.69 2.56 -16.80
C GLU A 290 -7.26 3.10 -15.43
N PHE A 291 -7.11 2.22 -14.44
CA PHE A 291 -6.81 2.58 -13.05
C PHE A 291 -5.62 3.57 -12.90
N VAL A 292 -4.59 3.41 -13.72
CA VAL A 292 -3.36 4.23 -13.71
C VAL A 292 -3.61 5.67 -14.17
N ASP A 293 -4.55 5.89 -15.09
CA ASP A 293 -4.89 7.22 -15.60
C ASP A 293 -5.95 7.92 -14.75
N LEU A 294 -6.86 7.18 -14.12
CA LEU A 294 -7.79 7.73 -13.12
C LEU A 294 -7.02 8.41 -11.97
N TYR A 295 -5.91 7.80 -11.53
CA TYR A 295 -5.10 8.32 -10.42
C TYR A 295 -4.47 9.69 -10.74
N LYS A 296 -4.20 10.01 -12.01
CA LYS A 296 -3.61 11.29 -12.46
C LYS A 296 -4.63 12.41 -12.66
N GLU A 297 -5.91 12.07 -12.72
CA GLU A 297 -7.02 13.03 -12.86
C GLU A 297 -7.63 13.37 -11.48
N VAL A 298 -7.49 12.47 -10.50
CA VAL A 298 -8.13 12.55 -9.17
C VAL A 298 -7.16 12.98 -8.06
N CYS A 299 -5.84 12.93 -8.28
CA CYS A 299 -4.79 13.28 -7.33
C CYS A 299 -3.75 14.22 -7.96
#